data_AF-A0A1C6KVC8-F1
#
_entry.id   AF-A0A1C6KVC8-F1
#
_cell.length_a   1.000
_cell.length_b   1.000
_cell.length_c   1.000
_cell.angle_alpha   90.00
_cell.angle_beta   90.00
_cell.angle_gamma   90.00
#
_symmetry.space_group_name_H-M   'P 1'
#
loop_
_entity.id
_entity.type
_entity.pdbx_description
1 polymer ?
#
loop_
_entity_poly.entity_id
_entity_poly.type
_entity_poly.pdbx_seq_one_letter_code
_entity_poly.pdbx_strand_id
1 'polypeptide(L)'
;MIEKTTKIGYDKNITKHLYILGGTIMKKRVIAAALLAAMVLTGCGSKGFTGEKVGEVKDAKDNTTMATVKFEDGKPVSVDIDVKQADGSMKSEASKSGAYDMKNEPGKKWHEQADLLEEFIVANDFDLSKVTLTNDEGNTDAVSGVTIKVKGYLEAVEAALEQAK
;
A
#
# COMPACT_ATOMS: atom_id res chain seq x y z
N MET A 1 -11.54 -33.79 29.89
CA MET A 1 -12.54 -33.63 28.82
C MET A 1 -13.88 -33.32 29.46
N ILE A 2 -14.34 -32.06 29.39
CA ILE A 2 -15.72 -31.66 29.71
C ILE A 2 -16.07 -30.55 28.72
N GLU A 3 -16.82 -30.90 27.68
CA GLU A 3 -17.40 -29.96 26.74
C GLU A 3 -18.60 -29.26 27.39
N LYS A 4 -18.64 -27.93 27.33
CA LYS A 4 -19.84 -27.15 27.65
C LYS A 4 -20.49 -26.71 26.34
N THR A 5 -21.57 -27.39 26.00
CA THR A 5 -22.50 -27.03 24.93
C THR A 5 -23.38 -25.86 25.38
N THR A 6 -23.31 -24.73 24.69
CA THR A 6 -24.23 -23.59 24.92
C THR A 6 -25.34 -23.62 23.87
N LYS A 7 -26.59 -23.70 24.34
CA LYS A 7 -27.82 -23.68 23.56
C LYS A 7 -28.05 -22.31 22.92
N ILE A 8 -28.38 -22.30 21.63
CA ILE A 8 -28.87 -21.15 20.87
C ILE A 8 -30.38 -21.02 21.08
N GLY A 9 -30.81 -19.88 21.63
CA GLY A 9 -32.21 -19.46 21.70
C GLY A 9 -32.62 -18.76 20.40
N TYR A 10 -33.73 -19.21 19.82
CA TYR A 10 -34.39 -18.59 18.66
C TYR A 10 -35.36 -17.49 19.15
N ASP A 11 -35.13 -16.24 18.78
CA ASP A 11 -36.10 -15.14 18.92
C ASP A 11 -36.88 -14.96 17.61
N LYS A 12 -38.19 -14.79 17.73
CA LYS A 12 -39.21 -14.82 16.65
C LYS A 12 -39.58 -13.42 16.15
N ASN A 13 -38.60 -12.57 15.82
CA ASN A 13 -38.89 -11.30 15.16
C ASN A 13 -38.00 -11.10 13.92
N ILE A 14 -38.33 -11.87 12.88
CA ILE A 14 -37.87 -11.64 11.51
C ILE A 14 -38.79 -10.58 10.89
N THR A 15 -38.29 -9.39 10.59
CA THR A 15 -38.70 -8.62 9.40
C THR A 15 -37.61 -7.62 9.00
N LYS A 16 -37.03 -7.87 7.82
CA LYS A 16 -36.31 -6.95 6.91
C LYS A 16 -35.12 -6.15 7.49
N HIS A 17 -33.91 -6.57 7.14
CA HIS A 17 -33.13 -5.85 6.12
C HIS A 17 -31.95 -6.70 5.64
N LEU A 18 -31.92 -6.88 4.32
CA LEU A 18 -30.84 -7.43 3.52
C LEU A 18 -29.54 -6.64 3.79
N TYR A 19 -28.53 -7.27 4.40
CA TYR A 19 -27.14 -6.81 4.33
C TYR A 19 -26.22 -7.99 4.01
N ILE A 20 -25.94 -8.05 2.71
CA ILE A 20 -24.73 -8.46 2.00
C ILE A 20 -23.58 -8.95 2.91
N LEU A 21 -23.16 -10.17 2.61
CA LEU A 21 -21.87 -10.80 2.91
C LEU A 21 -20.70 -9.80 2.96
N GLY A 22 -20.23 -9.48 4.17
CA GLY A 22 -18.96 -8.81 4.39
C GLY A 22 -18.03 -9.74 5.16
N GLY A 23 -17.42 -10.70 4.45
CA GLY A 23 -16.35 -11.52 5.00
C GLY A 23 -15.23 -10.61 5.48
N THR A 24 -14.92 -10.69 6.77
CA THR A 24 -13.78 -9.98 7.36
C THR A 24 -12.49 -10.60 6.81
N ILE A 25 -11.99 -10.09 5.68
CA ILE A 25 -10.64 -10.41 5.21
C ILE A 25 -9.67 -9.61 6.07
N MET A 26 -9.32 -10.20 7.20
CA MET A 26 -8.26 -9.74 8.09
C MET A 26 -6.92 -9.97 7.35
N LYS A 27 -6.45 -8.99 6.57
CA LYS A 27 -5.10 -9.03 5.97
C LYS A 27 -4.08 -8.84 7.10
N LYS A 28 -3.58 -9.94 7.66
CA LYS A 28 -2.36 -9.95 8.50
C LYS A 28 -1.21 -9.38 7.67
N ARG A 29 -0.92 -8.09 7.82
CA ARG A 29 0.33 -7.49 7.34
C ARG A 29 1.44 -7.98 8.27
N VAL A 30 2.09 -9.07 7.88
CA VAL A 30 3.40 -9.42 8.43
C VAL A 30 4.34 -8.33 7.94
N ILE A 31 4.67 -7.38 8.83
CA ILE A 31 5.69 -6.36 8.58
C ILE A 31 7.02 -7.11 8.57
N ALA A 32 7.38 -7.62 7.40
CA ALA A 32 8.72 -8.04 7.10
C ALA A 32 9.37 -6.86 6.38
N ALA A 33 10.07 -6.00 7.13
CA ALA A 33 11.13 -5.17 6.59
C ALA A 33 12.26 -6.12 6.14
N ALA A 34 12.00 -6.84 5.04
CA ALA A 34 12.94 -7.76 4.44
C ALA A 34 13.82 -6.95 3.50
N LEU A 35 15.05 -6.66 3.95
CA LEU A 35 16.18 -6.42 3.06
C LEU A 35 16.24 -7.55 2.03
N LEU A 36 15.62 -7.36 0.86
CA LEU A 36 15.57 -8.42 -0.14
C LEU A 36 16.85 -8.40 -0.96
N ALA A 37 17.71 -9.36 -0.68
CA ALA A 37 18.77 -9.79 -1.58
C ALA A 37 18.13 -10.14 -2.94
N ALA A 38 18.56 -9.46 -4.00
CA ALA A 38 18.13 -9.71 -5.37
C ALA A 38 18.54 -11.13 -5.82
N MET A 39 17.71 -12.13 -5.51
CA MET A 39 17.81 -13.45 -6.14
C MET A 39 17.24 -13.34 -7.54
N VAL A 40 18.10 -12.98 -8.49
CA VAL A 40 17.82 -13.09 -9.92
C VAL A 40 17.70 -14.58 -10.24
N LEU A 41 16.48 -15.12 -10.28
CA LEU A 41 16.23 -16.39 -10.93
C LEU A 41 16.23 -16.15 -12.44
N THR A 42 17.34 -16.49 -13.09
CA THR A 42 17.45 -16.63 -14.53
C THR A 42 16.59 -17.82 -14.98
N GLY A 43 15.31 -17.55 -15.23
CA GLY A 43 14.38 -18.49 -15.86
C GLY A 43 14.57 -18.49 -17.37
N CYS A 44 15.12 -19.58 -17.91
CA CYS A 44 15.17 -19.83 -19.35
C CYS A 44 13.74 -20.14 -19.84
N GLY A 45 13.10 -19.17 -20.48
CA GLY A 45 11.75 -19.24 -21.04
C GLY A 45 11.24 -17.81 -21.24
N SER A 46 10.45 -17.56 -22.28
CA SER A 46 9.94 -16.24 -22.71
C SER A 46 8.99 -15.53 -21.72
N LYS A 47 9.11 -15.79 -20.41
CA LYS A 47 8.38 -15.12 -19.34
C LYS A 47 9.10 -13.83 -18.93
N GLY A 48 8.31 -12.77 -18.70
CA GLY A 48 8.83 -11.47 -18.26
C GLY A 48 9.41 -11.51 -16.84
N PHE A 49 10.05 -10.41 -16.44
CA PHE A 49 10.67 -10.27 -15.11
C PHE A 49 9.68 -10.62 -13.98
N THR A 50 10.13 -11.46 -13.04
CA THR A 50 9.41 -11.77 -11.80
C THR A 50 10.32 -11.46 -10.62
N GLY A 51 9.86 -10.61 -9.71
CA GLY A 51 10.67 -10.11 -8.60
C GLY A 51 10.26 -8.69 -8.21
N GLU A 52 11.07 -8.03 -7.40
CA GLU A 52 10.80 -6.67 -6.93
C GLU A 52 11.76 -5.66 -7.57
N LYS A 53 11.26 -4.46 -7.86
CA LYS A 53 12.06 -3.28 -8.21
C LYS A 53 11.73 -2.17 -7.23
N VAL A 54 12.74 -1.39 -6.88
CA VAL A 54 12.60 -0.26 -5.96
C VAL A 54 12.92 1.02 -6.71
N GLY A 55 11.94 1.91 -6.80
CA GLY A 55 12.16 3.27 -7.26
C GLY A 55 12.38 4.19 -6.07
N GLU A 56 13.30 5.14 -6.23
CA GLU A 56 13.71 6.04 -5.16
C GLU A 56 13.69 7.51 -5.62
N VAL A 57 13.13 8.38 -4.79
CA VAL A 57 13.14 9.83 -4.99
C VAL A 57 13.61 10.50 -3.70
N LYS A 58 14.71 11.25 -3.78
CA LYS A 58 15.28 11.97 -2.64
C LYS A 58 14.74 13.39 -2.57
N ASP A 59 14.38 13.83 -1.38
CA ASP A 59 14.01 15.22 -1.12
C ASP A 59 15.22 16.07 -0.67
N ALA A 60 15.02 17.38 -0.57
CA ALA A 60 16.06 18.33 -0.14
C ALA A 60 16.50 18.18 1.34
N LYS A 61 15.80 17.34 2.12
CA LYS A 61 16.07 17.07 3.54
C LYS A 61 16.70 15.68 3.73
N ASP A 62 17.17 15.05 2.66
CA ASP A 62 17.78 13.72 2.64
C ASP A 62 16.82 12.59 3.10
N ASN A 63 15.52 12.83 3.00
CA ASN A 63 14.55 11.74 3.06
C ASN A 63 14.45 11.08 1.69
N THR A 64 14.39 9.76 1.66
CA THR A 64 14.20 8.98 0.45
C THR A 64 12.80 8.41 0.42
N THR A 65 11.99 8.88 -0.52
CA THR A 65 10.74 8.23 -0.89
C THR A 65 11.06 6.96 -1.66
N MET A 66 10.46 5.84 -1.26
CA MET A 66 10.69 4.52 -1.85
C MET A 66 9.35 3.94 -2.32
N ALA A 67 9.35 3.34 -3.50
CA ALA A 67 8.25 2.52 -3.99
C ALA A 67 8.78 1.15 -4.41
N THR A 68 8.39 0.12 -3.69
CA THR A 68 8.73 -1.28 -4.00
C THR A 68 7.61 -1.87 -4.83
N VAL A 69 7.86 -2.11 -6.11
CA VAL A 69 6.90 -2.72 -7.03
C VAL A 69 7.27 -4.17 -7.26
N LYS A 70 6.33 -5.08 -7.01
CA LYS A 70 6.46 -6.50 -7.32
C LYS A 70 5.93 -6.77 -8.72
N PHE A 71 6.68 -7.56 -9.49
CA PHE A 71 6.33 -8.02 -10.83
C PHE A 71 6.16 -9.52 -10.86
N GLU A 72 5.19 -9.98 -11.65
CA GLU A 72 4.98 -11.38 -12.03
C GLU A 72 4.84 -11.44 -13.55
N ASP A 73 5.69 -12.26 -14.19
CA ASP A 73 5.72 -12.41 -15.65
C ASP A 73 5.79 -11.07 -16.43
N GLY A 74 6.54 -10.11 -15.89
CA GLY A 74 6.74 -8.77 -16.47
C GLY A 74 5.60 -7.78 -16.19
N LYS A 75 4.58 -8.17 -15.42
CA LYS A 75 3.47 -7.31 -15.05
C LYS A 75 3.58 -6.88 -13.58
N PRO A 76 3.43 -5.60 -13.25
CA PRO A 76 3.37 -5.17 -11.87
C PRO A 76 2.07 -5.68 -11.21
N VAL A 77 2.16 -6.18 -9.98
CA VAL A 77 1.05 -6.81 -9.24
C VAL A 77 0.80 -6.22 -7.85
N SER A 78 1.81 -5.58 -7.26
CA SER A 78 1.67 -4.86 -5.99
C SER A 78 2.69 -3.74 -5.89
N VAL A 79 2.37 -2.73 -5.08
CA VAL A 79 3.26 -1.63 -4.73
C VAL A 79 3.21 -1.41 -3.23
N ASP A 80 4.36 -1.13 -2.61
CA ASP A 80 4.51 -0.69 -1.22
C ASP A 80 5.30 0.63 -1.21
N ILE A 81 4.71 1.66 -0.60
CA ILE A 81 5.25 3.03 -0.55
C ILE A 81 5.69 3.33 0.87
N ASP A 82 6.95 3.72 1.03
CA ASP A 82 7.50 4.20 2.29
C ASP A 82 8.39 5.43 2.11
N VAL A 83 8.73 6.08 3.21
CA VAL A 83 9.72 7.14 3.25
C VAL A 83 10.76 6.77 4.28
N LYS A 84 11.99 6.55 3.81
CA LYS A 84 13.16 6.46 4.67
C LYS A 84 13.55 7.87 5.08
N GLN A 85 13.50 8.16 6.37
CA GLN A 85 13.90 9.45 6.91
C GLN A 85 15.42 9.56 6.98
N ALA A 86 15.93 10.80 7.12
CA ALA A 86 17.37 11.05 7.23
C ALA A 86 18.05 10.30 8.39
N ASP A 87 17.30 9.98 9.46
CA ASP A 87 17.78 9.18 10.60
C ASP A 87 17.81 7.66 10.33
N GLY A 88 17.40 7.25 9.12
CA GLY A 88 17.33 5.86 8.69
C GLY A 88 16.04 5.13 9.07
N SER A 89 15.15 5.75 9.84
CA SER A 89 13.86 5.17 10.22
C SER A 89 12.85 5.19 9.07
N MET A 90 11.93 4.23 9.08
CA MET A 90 10.84 4.17 8.11
C MET A 90 9.62 4.92 8.62
N LYS A 91 9.02 5.74 7.76
CA LYS A 91 7.85 6.55 8.10
C LYS A 91 6.62 5.70 8.37
N SER A 92 6.44 4.59 7.66
CA SER A 92 5.35 3.66 7.91
C SER A 92 5.41 3.07 9.33
N GLU A 93 6.60 2.69 9.80
CA GLU A 93 6.85 2.17 11.15
C GLU A 93 6.59 3.24 12.22
N ALA A 94 7.09 4.46 12.00
CA ALA A 94 6.84 5.59 12.88
C ALA A 94 5.32 5.90 12.96
N SER A 95 4.59 5.79 11.85
CA SER A 95 3.16 6.04 11.81
C SER A 95 2.34 4.93 12.49
N LYS A 96 2.71 3.67 12.30
CA LYS A 96 2.07 2.50 12.95
C LYS A 96 2.28 2.51 14.46
N SER A 97 3.50 2.83 14.91
CA SER A 97 3.84 2.95 16.34
C SER A 97 3.21 4.18 17.01
N GLY A 98 2.72 5.15 16.23
CA GLY A 98 2.16 6.40 16.73
C GLY A 98 3.21 7.48 17.05
N ALA A 99 4.51 7.19 16.84
CA ALA A 99 5.57 8.19 16.91
C ALA A 99 5.43 9.29 15.84
N TYR A 100 4.73 8.97 14.74
CA TYR A 100 4.36 9.91 13.69
C TYR A 100 2.83 9.96 13.54
N ASP A 101 2.20 10.84 14.31
CA ASP A 101 0.77 11.11 14.27
C ASP A 101 0.50 12.41 13.51
N MET A 102 0.56 12.36 12.17
CA MET A 102 -0.07 13.42 11.38
C MET A 102 -1.58 13.25 11.50
N LYS A 103 -2.18 13.99 12.43
CA LYS A 103 -3.63 14.18 12.51
C LYS A 103 -4.07 15.04 11.33
N ASN A 104 -4.12 14.45 10.14
CA ASN A 104 -4.72 15.09 8.98
C ASN A 104 -6.21 14.80 9.01
N GLU A 105 -7.07 15.83 8.96
CA GLU A 105 -8.48 15.68 8.57
C GLU A 105 -8.50 14.96 7.20
N PRO A 106 -9.13 13.76 7.08
CA PRO A 106 -10.29 13.24 7.82
C PRO A 106 -9.97 12.22 8.96
N GLY A 107 -8.84 12.35 9.64
CA GLY A 107 -8.44 11.54 10.81
C GLY A 107 -7.64 10.27 10.49
N LYS A 108 -7.12 10.10 9.27
CA LYS A 108 -6.31 8.93 8.86
C LYS A 108 -4.82 9.16 9.09
N LYS A 109 -4.14 8.17 9.65
CA LYS A 109 -2.68 8.17 9.78
C LYS A 109 -2.00 8.05 8.42
N TRP A 110 -0.76 8.51 8.33
CA TRP A 110 -0.01 8.51 7.07
C TRP A 110 0.01 7.13 6.38
N HIS A 111 0.28 6.06 7.12
CA HIS A 111 0.32 4.71 6.54
C HIS A 111 -1.03 4.25 5.98
N GLU A 112 -2.14 4.64 6.61
CA GLU A 112 -3.48 4.31 6.10
C GLU A 112 -3.79 5.06 4.80
N GLN A 113 -3.24 6.26 4.62
CA GLN A 113 -3.37 7.02 3.39
C GLN A 113 -2.46 6.48 2.28
N ALA A 114 -1.24 6.06 2.62
CA ALA A 114 -0.34 5.37 1.68
C ALA A 114 -1.00 4.08 1.16
N ASP A 115 -1.59 3.28 2.06
CA ASP A 115 -2.32 2.05 1.68
C ASP A 115 -3.45 2.33 0.68
N LEU A 116 -4.23 3.39 0.89
CA LEU A 116 -5.31 3.77 -0.03
C LEU A 116 -4.77 4.15 -1.41
N LEU A 117 -3.62 4.83 -1.46
CA LEU A 117 -2.96 5.16 -2.72
C LEU A 117 -2.44 3.90 -3.43
N GLU A 118 -1.79 2.99 -2.70
CA GLU A 118 -1.30 1.71 -3.22
C GLU A 118 -2.44 0.87 -3.81
N GLU A 119 -3.53 0.73 -3.05
CA GLU A 119 -4.73 0.00 -3.51
C GLU A 119 -5.33 0.63 -4.75
N PHE A 120 -5.37 1.97 -4.84
CA PHE A 120 -5.87 2.67 -6.01
C PHE A 120 -4.98 2.44 -7.24
N ILE A 121 -3.65 2.47 -7.09
CA ILE A 121 -2.70 2.22 -8.19
C ILE A 121 -2.88 0.79 -8.72
N VAL A 122 -2.96 -0.20 -7.82
CA VAL A 122 -3.17 -1.61 -8.20
C VAL A 122 -4.53 -1.80 -8.88
N ALA A 123 -5.59 -1.21 -8.35
CA ALA A 123 -6.94 -1.30 -8.93
C ALA A 123 -7.06 -0.66 -10.32
N ASN A 124 -6.13 0.22 -10.67
CA ASN A 124 -6.05 0.87 -11.99
C ASN A 124 -4.89 0.32 -12.83
N ASP A 125 -4.44 -0.92 -12.59
CA ASP A 125 -3.40 -1.59 -13.38
C ASP A 125 -2.11 -0.78 -13.53
N PHE A 126 -1.72 -0.04 -12.49
CA PHE A 126 -0.54 0.83 -12.49
C PHE A 126 -0.58 1.98 -13.52
N ASP A 127 -1.76 2.35 -14.01
CA ASP A 127 -1.96 3.57 -14.80
C ASP A 127 -1.88 4.80 -13.88
N LEU A 128 -0.67 5.34 -13.72
CA LEU A 128 -0.40 6.49 -12.86
C LEU A 128 -1.16 7.76 -13.29
N SER A 129 -1.61 7.84 -14.55
CA SER A 129 -2.41 8.97 -15.03
C SER A 129 -3.79 9.07 -14.34
N LYS A 130 -4.24 7.98 -13.70
CA LYS A 130 -5.48 7.96 -12.90
C LYS A 130 -5.35 8.69 -11.58
N VAL A 131 -4.13 8.90 -11.09
CA VAL A 131 -3.87 9.72 -9.89
C VAL A 131 -3.62 11.15 -10.33
N THR A 132 -4.70 11.86 -10.68
CA THR A 132 -4.61 13.25 -11.14
C THR A 132 -4.21 14.17 -9.98
N LEU A 133 -3.15 14.96 -10.18
CA LEU A 133 -2.74 15.98 -9.22
C LEU A 133 -3.67 17.19 -9.29
N THR A 134 -4.08 17.70 -8.12
CA THR A 134 -5.04 18.82 -8.02
C THR A 134 -4.36 20.16 -7.78
N ASN A 135 -3.07 20.14 -7.42
CA ASN A 135 -2.27 21.34 -7.21
C ASN A 135 -0.77 21.08 -7.46
N ASP A 136 0.00 22.16 -7.55
CA ASP A 136 1.46 22.12 -7.73
C ASP A 136 2.20 21.55 -6.51
N GLU A 137 1.53 21.50 -5.36
CA GLU A 137 2.05 20.85 -4.15
C GLU A 137 2.02 19.32 -4.23
N GLY A 138 1.31 18.75 -5.20
CA GLY A 138 1.25 17.32 -5.46
C GLY A 138 0.18 16.56 -4.68
N ASN A 139 -0.92 17.21 -4.27
CA ASN A 139 -2.09 16.53 -3.71
C ASN A 139 -2.98 15.92 -4.82
N THR A 140 -3.90 15.02 -4.44
CA THR A 140 -4.87 14.41 -5.34
C THR A 140 -6.25 14.29 -4.69
N ASP A 141 -7.32 14.46 -5.47
CA ASP A 141 -8.69 14.15 -5.06
C ASP A 141 -9.20 12.84 -5.70
N ALA A 142 -8.37 12.16 -6.50
CA ALA A 142 -8.74 10.90 -7.16
C ALA A 142 -8.91 9.75 -6.15
N VAL A 143 -8.24 9.83 -5.00
CA VAL A 143 -8.25 8.81 -3.94
C VAL A 143 -8.89 9.38 -2.67
N SER A 144 -10.10 8.92 -2.37
CA SER A 144 -10.84 9.38 -1.18
C SER A 144 -10.09 9.08 0.12
N GLY A 145 -9.90 10.11 0.95
CA GLY A 145 -9.22 9.98 2.24
C GLY A 145 -7.69 10.12 2.18
N VAL A 146 -7.11 10.37 1.00
CA VAL A 146 -5.69 10.70 0.82
C VAL A 146 -5.54 12.21 0.77
N THR A 147 -4.87 12.78 1.76
CA THR A 147 -4.53 14.22 1.85
C THR A 147 -3.02 14.47 1.87
N ILE A 148 -2.22 13.41 1.91
CA ILE A 148 -0.75 13.50 1.75
C ILE A 148 -0.36 13.92 0.32
N LYS A 149 0.84 14.49 0.18
CA LYS A 149 1.41 14.84 -1.12
C LYS A 149 1.85 13.55 -1.82
N VAL A 150 1.22 13.22 -2.94
CA VAL A 150 1.41 11.94 -3.65
C VAL A 150 2.38 12.02 -4.82
N LYS A 151 2.71 13.22 -5.31
CA LYS A 151 3.57 13.40 -6.49
C LYS A 151 4.89 12.61 -6.39
N GLY A 152 5.63 12.75 -5.29
CA GLY A 152 6.89 12.02 -5.10
C GLY A 152 6.70 10.50 -5.01
N TYR A 153 5.54 10.02 -4.56
CA TYR A 153 5.21 8.59 -4.57
C TYR A 153 4.98 8.09 -6.00
N LEU A 154 4.26 8.85 -6.84
CA LEU A 154 4.06 8.48 -8.24
C LEU A 154 5.38 8.45 -9.01
N GLU A 155 6.27 9.43 -8.78
CA GLU A 155 7.61 9.46 -9.37
C GLU A 155 8.45 8.22 -8.95
N ALA A 156 8.38 7.81 -7.68
CA ALA A 156 9.05 6.60 -7.22
C ALA A 156 8.45 5.33 -7.85
N VAL A 157 7.12 5.24 -8.00
CA VAL A 157 6.48 4.09 -8.66
C VAL A 157 6.88 4.03 -10.12
N GLU A 158 6.90 5.16 -10.83
CA GLU A 158 7.36 5.24 -12.22
C GLU A 158 8.80 4.76 -12.36
N ALA A 159 9.71 5.23 -11.50
CA ALA A 159 11.09 4.78 -11.49
C ALA A 159 11.25 3.26 -11.24
N ALA A 160 10.37 2.66 -10.44
CA ALA A 160 10.36 1.21 -10.24
C ALA A 160 9.85 0.46 -11.50
N LEU A 161 8.82 0.98 -12.16
CA LEU A 161 8.26 0.43 -13.40
C LEU A 161 9.26 0.48 -14.56
N GLU A 162 10.05 1.55 -14.66
CA GLU A 162 11.08 1.68 -15.71
C GLU A 162 12.21 0.65 -15.59
N GLN A 163 12.54 0.20 -14.38
CA GLN A 163 13.58 -0.81 -14.16
C GLN A 163 13.19 -2.23 -14.58
N ALA A 164 11.91 -2.47 -14.87
CA ALA A 164 11.39 -3.77 -15.31
C ALA A 164 11.13 -3.85 -16.82
N LYS A 165 11.30 -2.73 -17.55
CA LYS A 165 11.23 -2.66 -19.02
C LYS A 165 12.52 -3.21 -19.65
#